data_AF-A0A523DHI1-F1
#
_entry.id   AF-A0A523DHI1-F1
#
_cell.length_a   1.000
_cell.length_b   1.000
_cell.length_c   1.000
_cell.angle_alpha   90.00
_cell.angle_beta   90.00
_cell.angle_gamma   90.00
#
_symmetry.space_group_name_H-M   'P 1'
#
loop_
_entity.id
_entity.type
_entity.pdbx_description
1 polymer ?
#
loop_
_entity_poly.entity_id
_entity_poly.type
_entity_poly.pdbx_seq_one_letter_code
_entity_poly.pdbx_strand_id
1 'polypeptide(L)'
;MITDPRACDFDPAQHLPICAGPSGEAGFSPGEIETLEAIYGGSIRNGTRFCPGQPLGAEAGNGWNRWIVSASGRSLGLWVRSEIGAHSRGRRGARLARREEGADRQYSTDK
;
A
#
# COMPACT_ATOMS: atom_id res chain seq x y z
N MET A 1 19.67 19.29 4.47
CA MET A 1 18.57 19.12 5.44
C MET A 1 17.46 20.09 5.04
N ILE A 2 16.19 19.68 5.12
CA ILE A 2 15.04 20.53 4.77
C ILE A 2 14.59 21.29 6.03
N THR A 3 14.60 22.62 5.99
CA THR A 3 14.22 23.47 7.14
C THR A 3 12.71 23.74 7.18
N ASP A 4 12.09 23.98 6.02
CA ASP A 4 10.64 24.10 5.88
C ASP A 4 10.16 23.22 4.71
N PRO A 5 9.55 22.05 5.00
CA PRO A 5 9.02 21.16 3.96
C PRO A 5 7.92 21.78 3.10
N ARG A 6 7.25 22.85 3.55
CA ARG A 6 6.18 23.52 2.80
C ARG A 6 6.73 24.47 1.73
N ALA A 7 7.97 24.93 1.91
CA ALA A 7 8.67 25.77 0.97
C ALA A 7 9.53 24.97 -0.03
N CYS A 8 9.61 23.64 0.13
CA CYS A 8 10.34 22.78 -0.78
C CYS A 8 9.50 22.52 -2.04
N ASP A 9 10.04 22.88 -3.20
CA ASP A 9 9.44 22.77 -4.52
C ASP A 9 9.82 21.47 -5.25
N PHE A 10 10.19 20.44 -4.49
CA PHE A 10 10.57 19.15 -5.06
C PHE A 10 9.41 18.54 -5.85
N ASP A 11 9.58 18.52 -7.16
CA ASP A 11 8.77 17.79 -8.13
C ASP A 11 9.46 16.45 -8.51
N PRO A 12 8.87 15.28 -8.20
CA PRO A 12 9.43 13.98 -8.56
C PRO A 12 9.70 13.83 -10.06
N ALA A 13 8.81 14.33 -10.93
CA ALA A 13 8.92 14.15 -12.37
C ALA A 13 10.04 15.00 -13.00
N GLN A 14 10.43 16.10 -12.34
CA GLN A 14 11.49 16.99 -12.81
C GLN A 14 12.85 16.71 -12.17
N HIS A 15 12.84 16.27 -10.91
CA HIS A 15 14.07 16.19 -10.11
C HIS A 15 14.62 14.77 -9.94
N LEU A 16 13.86 13.73 -10.28
CA LEU A 16 14.35 12.35 -10.20
C LEU A 16 14.70 11.79 -11.59
N PRO A 17 15.79 11.02 -11.70
CA PRO A 17 16.15 10.37 -12.96
C PRO A 17 15.10 9.32 -13.32
N ILE A 18 14.59 9.34 -14.54
CA ILE A 18 13.68 8.31 -15.06
C ILE A 18 14.51 7.24 -15.79
N CYS A 19 14.19 5.96 -15.57
CA CYS A 19 14.87 4.85 -16.25
C CYS A 19 14.75 4.94 -17.78
N ALA A 20 15.88 4.84 -18.49
CA ALA A 20 15.92 4.76 -19.95
C ALA A 20 15.68 3.35 -20.51
N GLY A 21 15.59 2.33 -19.66
CA GLY A 21 15.43 0.91 -20.02
C GLY A 21 14.99 0.04 -18.84
N PRO A 22 14.85 -1.30 -19.01
CA PRO A 22 14.41 -2.19 -17.95
C PRO A 22 15.36 -2.16 -16.75
N SER A 23 14.76 -2.15 -15.55
CA SER A 23 15.32 -1.84 -14.24
C SER A 23 16.74 -2.38 -14.01
N GLY A 24 17.71 -1.49 -13.89
CA GLY A 24 19.12 -1.85 -13.65
C GLY A 24 20.05 -0.64 -13.50
N GLU A 25 19.74 0.48 -14.14
CA GLU A 25 20.37 1.78 -13.84
C GLU A 25 19.60 2.51 -12.73
N ALA A 26 20.29 3.35 -11.96
CA ALA A 26 19.74 4.08 -10.81
C ALA A 26 18.72 5.15 -11.25
N GLY A 27 17.52 4.71 -11.63
CA GLY A 27 16.41 5.55 -12.05
C GLY A 27 15.09 5.07 -11.47
N PHE A 28 14.08 5.93 -11.57
CA PHE A 28 12.70 5.68 -11.18
C PHE A 28 11.90 5.32 -12.43
N SER A 29 11.04 4.31 -12.31
CA SER A 29 10.04 4.02 -13.33
C SER A 29 8.95 5.10 -13.33
N PRO A 30 8.23 5.29 -14.46
CA PRO A 30 7.10 6.22 -14.50
C PRO A 30 6.04 5.96 -13.42
N GLY A 31 5.79 4.69 -13.08
CA GLY A 31 4.84 4.33 -12.01
C GLY A 31 5.34 4.67 -10.61
N GLU A 32 6.64 4.64 -10.37
CA GLU A 32 7.22 5.11 -9.10
C GLU A 32 7.15 6.63 -8.97
N ILE A 33 7.35 7.37 -10.07
CA ILE A 33 7.15 8.82 -10.12
C ILE A 33 5.69 9.17 -9.79
N GLU A 34 4.72 8.55 -10.47
CA GLU A 34 3.29 8.76 -10.21
C GLU A 34 2.93 8.44 -8.75
N THR A 35 3.52 7.37 -8.20
CA THR A 35 3.30 6.98 -6.81
C THR A 35 3.81 8.05 -5.83
N LEU A 36 4.99 8.64 -6.08
CA LEU A 36 5.53 9.71 -5.25
C LEU A 36 4.67 10.97 -5.33
N GLU A 37 4.22 11.35 -6.53
CA GLU A 37 3.29 12.47 -6.73
C GLU A 37 2.00 12.28 -5.92
N ALA A 38 1.43 11.07 -5.90
CA ALA A 38 0.24 10.77 -5.10
C ALA A 38 0.50 10.87 -3.58
N ILE A 39 1.66 10.39 -3.10
CA ILE A 39 2.02 10.45 -1.67
C ILE A 39 2.20 11.90 -1.20
N TYR A 40 2.89 12.74 -1.98
CA TYR A 40 3.15 14.14 -1.62
C TYR A 40 1.98 15.08 -1.95
N GLY A 41 1.15 14.72 -2.93
CA GLY A 41 -0.05 15.46 -3.29
C GLY A 41 -1.19 15.33 -2.27
N GLY A 42 -1.21 14.23 -1.51
CA GLY A 42 -2.27 13.94 -0.54
C GLY A 42 -3.55 13.41 -1.18
N SER A 43 -4.53 13.07 -0.34
CA SER A 43 -5.76 12.43 -0.80
C SER A 43 -6.81 13.45 -1.24
N ILE A 44 -7.52 13.14 -2.33
CA ILE A 44 -8.65 13.93 -2.83
C ILE A 44 -9.96 13.20 -2.49
N ARG A 45 -10.95 13.94 -2.00
CA ARG A 45 -12.33 13.48 -1.79
C ARG A 45 -13.29 14.51 -2.37
N ASN A 46 -14.16 14.09 -3.29
CA ASN A 46 -15.14 14.96 -3.95
C ASN A 46 -14.49 16.20 -4.61
N GLY A 47 -13.36 16.01 -5.31
CA GLY A 47 -12.63 17.09 -5.98
C GLY A 47 -11.88 18.05 -5.05
N THR A 48 -11.95 17.86 -3.73
CA THR A 48 -11.26 18.69 -2.73
C THR A 48 -10.20 17.88 -2.00
N ARG A 49 -9.07 18.51 -1.65
CA ARG A 49 -8.03 17.87 -0.83
C ARG A 49 -8.61 17.52 0.56
N PHE A 50 -8.55 16.25 0.92
CA PHE A 50 -9.10 15.70 2.16
C PHE A 50 -8.03 15.57 3.25
N CYS A 51 -6.88 15.00 2.90
CA CYS A 51 -5.69 15.00 3.75
C CYS A 51 -4.52 15.63 3.00
N PRO A 52 -3.61 16.34 3.69
CA PRO A 52 -2.35 16.74 3.10
C PRO A 52 -1.51 15.51 2.72
N GLY A 53 -0.58 15.69 1.79
CA GLY A 53 0.43 14.67 1.50
C GLY A 53 1.45 14.54 2.62
N GLN A 54 2.33 13.54 2.48
CA GLN A 54 3.46 13.41 3.39
C GLN A 54 4.42 14.59 3.24
N PRO A 55 4.97 15.12 4.34
CA PRO A 55 5.95 16.18 4.26
C PRO A 55 7.27 15.64 3.71
N LEU A 56 7.87 16.37 2.76
CA LEU A 56 9.18 16.04 2.20
C LEU A 56 10.24 15.98 3.30
N GLY A 57 11.08 14.95 3.24
CA GLY A 57 12.09 14.64 4.26
C GLY A 57 11.62 13.60 5.29
N ALA A 58 10.32 13.25 5.33
CA ALA A 58 9.80 12.21 6.22
C ALA A 58 10.17 10.77 5.76
N GLU A 59 10.76 10.64 4.58
CA GLU A 59 11.37 9.40 4.09
C GLU A 59 12.55 8.99 4.98
N ALA A 60 13.23 9.99 5.58
CA ALA A 60 14.29 9.77 6.55
C ALA A 60 13.71 9.39 7.92
N GLY A 61 14.02 8.18 8.38
CA GLY A 61 13.61 7.65 9.69
C GLY A 61 12.70 6.43 9.59
N ASN A 62 12.28 5.90 10.75
CA ASN A 62 11.54 4.63 10.81
C ASN A 62 10.03 4.74 10.48
N GLY A 63 9.52 5.95 10.22
CA GLY A 63 8.11 6.18 9.91
C GLY A 63 7.72 5.69 8.53
N TRP A 64 8.49 6.08 7.50
CA TRP A 64 8.24 5.71 6.11
C TRP A 64 8.22 4.19 5.92
N ASN A 65 9.27 3.53 6.43
CA ASN A 65 9.47 2.08 6.32
C ASN A 65 8.40 1.25 7.06
N ARG A 66 7.74 1.86 8.06
CA ARG A 66 6.71 1.19 8.85
C ARG A 66 5.31 1.40 8.28
N TRP A 67 5.02 2.58 7.73
CA TRP A 67 3.65 2.99 7.39
C TRP A 67 3.35 3.01 5.90
N ILE A 68 4.36 3.20 5.03
CA ILE A 68 4.15 3.43 3.59
C ILE A 68 4.69 2.24 2.78
N VAL A 69 6.00 2.07 2.71
CA VAL A 69 6.66 0.96 1.99
C VAL A 69 7.57 0.22 2.95
N SER A 70 7.62 -1.11 2.94
CA SER A 70 8.59 -1.87 3.75
C SER A 70 9.34 -2.89 2.89
N ALA A 71 10.64 -3.00 3.12
CA ALA A 71 11.46 -4.07 2.55
C ALA A 71 11.11 -5.46 3.13
N SER A 72 10.51 -5.51 4.32
CA SER A 72 10.12 -6.76 4.99
C SER A 72 8.70 -7.23 4.66
N GLY A 73 8.00 -6.58 3.73
CA GLY A 73 6.66 -6.98 3.28
C GLY A 73 5.63 -5.85 3.41
N ARG A 74 4.39 -6.19 3.80
CA ARG A 74 3.30 -5.20 3.88
C ARG A 74 3.58 -4.16 4.97
N SER A 75 3.46 -2.89 4.62
CA SER A 75 3.46 -1.80 5.61
C SER A 75 2.22 -1.86 6.50
N LEU A 76 2.29 -1.29 7.70
CA LEU A 76 1.15 -1.25 8.63
C LEU A 76 -0.06 -0.52 8.04
N GLY A 77 0.16 0.50 7.19
CA GLY A 77 -0.90 1.21 6.51
C GLY A 77 -1.76 0.31 5.62
N LEU A 78 -1.13 -0.68 4.96
CA LEU A 78 -1.85 -1.68 4.18
C LEU A 78 -2.51 -2.75 5.06
N TRP A 79 -1.94 -3.06 6.22
CA TRP A 79 -2.50 -4.03 7.17
C TRP A 79 -3.80 -3.53 7.81
N VAL A 80 -3.82 -2.30 8.33
CA VAL A 80 -5.01 -1.68 8.96
C VAL A 80 -6.22 -1.62 8.01
N ARG A 81 -5.98 -1.39 6.71
CA ARG A 81 -7.06 -1.42 5.70
C ARG A 81 -7.72 -2.80 5.56
N SER A 82 -6.98 -3.88 5.79
CA SER A 82 -7.49 -5.25 5.67
C SER A 82 -8.42 -5.62 6.84
N GLU A 83 -8.17 -5.12 8.04
CA GLU A 83 -8.96 -5.47 9.23
C GLU A 83 -10.27 -4.67 9.33
N ILE A 84 -10.24 -3.38 8.96
CA ILE A 84 -11.45 -2.54 8.93
C ILE A 84 -12.43 -3.04 7.86
N GLY A 85 -11.93 -3.54 6.72
CA GLY A 85 -12.75 -4.16 5.67
C GLY A 85 -13.43 -5.47 6.11
N ALA A 86 -12.81 -6.24 7.00
CA ALA A 86 -13.32 -7.54 7.45
C ALA A 86 -14.52 -7.42 8.41
N HIS A 87 -14.62 -6.33 9.18
CA HIS A 87 -15.72 -6.12 10.13
C HIS A 87 -17.09 -5.83 9.49
N SER A 88 -17.13 -5.49 8.19
CA SER A 88 -18.38 -5.18 7.48
C SER A 88 -19.08 -6.38 6.82
N ARG A 89 -18.49 -7.59 6.86
CA ARG A 89 -19.06 -8.81 6.24
C ARG A 89 -19.28 -9.98 7.22
N GLY A 90 -19.87 -9.74 8.39
CA GLY A 90 -19.90 -10.78 9.42
C GLY A 90 -21.06 -10.81 10.40
N ARG A 91 -22.30 -10.48 10.01
CA ARG A 91 -23.51 -10.87 10.80
C ARG A 91 -24.72 -11.18 9.90
N ARG A 92 -24.68 -12.30 9.18
CA ARG A 92 -25.91 -12.99 8.76
C ARG A 92 -25.74 -14.49 8.98
N GLY A 93 -26.52 -15.02 9.93
CA GLY A 93 -26.98 -16.41 9.88
C GLY A 93 -26.18 -17.46 10.65
N ALA A 94 -25.89 -17.27 11.93
CA ALA A 94 -25.68 -18.42 12.82
C ALA A 94 -27.05 -18.99 13.24
N ARG A 95 -27.62 -19.89 12.42
CA ARG A 95 -28.74 -20.73 12.86
C ARG A 95 -28.80 -22.04 12.06
N LEU A 96 -28.48 -23.13 12.77
CA LEU A 96 -28.94 -24.51 12.60
C LEU A 96 -28.53 -25.28 11.33
N ALA A 97 -27.56 -26.20 11.49
CA ALA A 97 -27.78 -27.63 11.29
C ALA A 97 -26.61 -28.44 11.91
N ARG A 98 -26.97 -29.35 12.82
CA ARG A 98 -26.15 -30.42 13.41
C ARG A 98 -26.79 -31.74 12.90
N ARG A 99 -25.96 -32.78 12.67
CA ARG A 99 -26.23 -34.14 12.09
C ARG A 99 -25.95 -34.19 10.59
N GLU A 100 -25.26 -35.17 9.98
CA GLU A 100 -24.80 -36.54 10.35
C GLU A 100 -23.69 -36.93 9.33
N GLU A 101 -22.57 -37.50 9.77
CA GLU A 101 -22.11 -38.90 9.51
C GLU A 101 -21.68 -39.29 8.08
N GLY A 102 -20.52 -39.99 7.98
CA GLY A 102 -20.07 -40.82 6.86
C GLY A 102 -19.07 -40.15 5.92
N ALA A 103 -17.75 -40.32 6.06
CA ALA A 103 -16.94 -41.50 5.67
C ALA A 103 -16.92 -41.79 4.16
N ASP A 104 -15.72 -42.12 3.66
CA ASP A 104 -15.35 -42.59 2.31
C ASP A 104 -15.20 -41.47 1.24
N ARG A 105 -14.18 -41.40 0.37
CA ARG A 105 -13.23 -42.41 -0.09
C ARG A 105 -12.07 -41.76 -0.89
N GLN A 106 -10.84 -42.13 -0.54
CA GLN A 106 -9.60 -42.30 -1.33
C GLN A 106 -9.20 -41.28 -2.44
N TYR A 107 -8.02 -40.67 -2.25
CA TYR A 107 -7.13 -40.28 -3.35
C TYR A 107 -6.24 -41.49 -3.69
N SER A 108 -6.42 -42.05 -4.88
CA SER A 108 -5.59 -43.11 -5.47
C SER A 108 -4.68 -42.51 -6.54
N THR A 109 -3.53 -43.17 -6.69
CA THR A 109 -2.30 -42.74 -7.35
C THR A 109 -2.27 -42.75 -8.89
N ASP A 110 -1.18 -42.16 -9.40
CA ASP A 110 -0.44 -42.43 -10.65
C ASP A 110 -0.98 -41.92 -12.00
N LYS A 111 -0.18 -41.04 -12.62
CA LYS A 111 0.65 -41.36 -13.80
C LYS A 111 1.88 -40.46 -13.90
#